data_AF-A0A939Z3Y3-F1
#
_entry.id   AF-A0A939Z3Y3-F1
#
_cell.length_a   1.000
_cell.length_b   1.000
_cell.length_c   1.000
_cell.angle_alpha   90.00
_cell.angle_beta   90.00
_cell.angle_gamma   90.00
#
_symmetry.space_group_name_H-M   'P 1'
#
loop_
_entity.id
_entity.type
_entity.pdbx_description
1 polymer ?
#
loop_
_entity_poly.entity_id
_entity_poly.type
_entity_poly.pdbx_seq_one_letter_code
_entity_poly.pdbx_strand_id
1 'polypeptide(L)'
;MAEKKKQKQLNIKLYGTAAILIVAVALSAITFFTYTSRYTAFSPEKMAVAYIDTIAQTGDGYNAYKNTLLSKDMKFGDYIRENYINPVIYENYKPGDSTKGLKGLNDEALKGEKTLGDDGTLEGKLIDEMYPFFEELVTSNNGFDNCGLIFTSYIEKLVEVRQEIFGDKYFDDEAFFTAFEANVLTYGESLTGTEDEYDSNTGVQTKFASTGAYQEKFGDDYKIEVVSNGFKEGSADENKAVVNINVLVNGKAEIENLPVTLVKIGRSWYVDSTACDTSELYGFYK
;
A
#
# COMPACT_ATOMS: atom_id res chain seq x y z
N MET A 1 -59.13 25.08 -56.66
CA MET A 1 -58.99 24.18 -55.48
C MET A 1 -57.64 24.45 -54.86
N ALA A 2 -57.60 24.86 -53.59
CA ALA A 2 -56.34 25.13 -52.88
C ALA A 2 -55.94 23.90 -52.06
N GLU A 3 -54.82 23.27 -52.40
CA GLU A 3 -54.21 22.24 -51.54
C GLU A 3 -53.54 22.91 -50.33
N LYS A 4 -54.11 22.71 -49.14
CA LYS A 4 -53.43 23.04 -47.88
C LYS A 4 -52.35 22.00 -47.60
N LYS A 5 -51.08 22.36 -47.81
CA LYS A 5 -49.92 21.61 -47.31
C LYS A 5 -49.97 21.60 -45.77
N LYS A 6 -50.24 20.43 -45.19
CA LYS A 6 -50.22 20.20 -43.73
C LYS A 6 -48.76 20.24 -43.26
N GLN A 7 -48.30 21.38 -42.73
CA GLN A 7 -46.99 21.45 -42.08
C GLN A 7 -46.99 20.50 -40.87
N LYS A 8 -46.12 19.47 -40.91
CA LYS A 8 -45.83 18.62 -39.74
C LYS A 8 -45.24 19.51 -38.66
N GLN A 9 -46.05 19.91 -37.67
CA GLN A 9 -45.53 20.52 -36.45
C GLN A 9 -44.72 19.45 -35.71
N LEU A 10 -43.39 19.54 -35.78
CA LEU A 10 -42.49 18.73 -34.97
C LEU A 10 -42.81 19.01 -33.50
N ASN A 11 -43.02 17.94 -32.72
CA ASN A 11 -43.27 18.07 -31.28
C ASN A 11 -41.97 18.42 -30.56
N ILE A 12 -41.61 19.71 -30.57
CA ILE A 12 -40.36 20.26 -30.05
C ILE A 12 -40.09 19.82 -28.60
N LYS A 13 -41.15 19.60 -27.80
CA LYS A 13 -41.03 19.07 -26.44
C LYS A 13 -40.46 17.65 -26.41
N LEU A 14 -40.92 16.76 -27.30
CA LEU A 14 -40.46 15.38 -27.36
C LEU A 14 -38.98 15.29 -27.81
N TYR A 15 -38.59 16.10 -28.79
CA TYR A 15 -37.20 16.18 -29.26
C TYR A 15 -36.29 16.83 -28.22
N GLY A 16 -36.76 17.87 -27.52
CA GLY A 16 -36.03 18.49 -26.41
C GLY A 16 -35.75 17.50 -25.29
N THR A 17 -36.76 16.73 -24.87
CA THR A 17 -36.58 15.68 -23.84
C THR A 17 -35.64 14.56 -24.29
N ALA A 18 -35.77 14.10 -25.54
CA ALA A 18 -34.87 13.07 -26.08
C ALA A 18 -33.42 13.57 -26.18
N ALA A 19 -33.21 14.82 -26.62
CA ALA A 19 -31.87 15.43 -26.70
C ALA A 19 -31.22 15.58 -25.33
N ILE A 20 -31.98 16.01 -24.30
CA ILE A 20 -31.47 16.10 -22.92
C ILE A 20 -31.04 14.73 -22.39
N LEU A 21 -31.83 13.69 -22.64
CA LEU A 21 -31.48 12.32 -22.23
C LEU A 21 -30.22 11.81 -22.92
N ILE A 22 -30.07 12.05 -24.23
CA ILE A 22 -28.87 11.66 -24.98
C ILE A 22 -27.62 12.39 -24.46
N VAL A 23 -27.73 13.69 -24.21
CA VAL A 23 -26.63 14.48 -23.65
C VAL A 23 -26.26 14.00 -22.23
N ALA A 24 -27.25 13.69 -21.39
CA ALA A 24 -27.01 13.14 -20.06
C ALA A 24 -26.28 11.80 -20.11
N VAL A 25 -26.73 10.86 -20.97
CA VAL A 25 -26.06 9.56 -21.17
C VAL A 25 -24.64 9.74 -21.70
N ALA A 26 -24.42 10.66 -22.65
CA ALA A 26 -23.10 10.94 -23.19
C ALA A 26 -22.15 11.52 -22.12
N LEU A 27 -22.63 12.49 -21.32
CA LEU A 27 -21.85 13.05 -20.21
C LEU A 27 -21.54 11.98 -19.16
N SER A 28 -22.52 11.17 -18.76
CA SER A 28 -22.30 10.05 -17.85
C SER A 28 -21.26 9.06 -18.39
N ALA A 29 -21.29 8.74 -19.69
CA ALA A 29 -20.31 7.87 -20.31
C ALA A 29 -18.91 8.49 -20.36
N ILE A 30 -18.78 9.79 -20.67
CA ILE A 30 -17.50 10.51 -20.69
C ILE A 30 -16.92 10.60 -19.28
N THR A 31 -17.73 10.98 -18.28
CA THR A 31 -17.30 11.03 -16.88
C THR A 31 -16.90 9.64 -16.41
N PHE A 32 -17.69 8.62 -16.73
CA PHE A 32 -17.38 7.22 -16.41
C PHE A 32 -16.06 6.78 -17.04
N PHE A 33 -15.85 7.04 -18.33
CA PHE A 33 -14.63 6.68 -19.05
C PHE A 33 -13.40 7.44 -18.50
N THR A 34 -13.55 8.74 -18.23
CA THR A 34 -12.48 9.56 -17.66
C THR A 34 -12.11 9.06 -16.27
N TYR A 35 -13.12 8.73 -15.45
CA TYR A 35 -12.92 8.14 -14.13
C TYR A 35 -12.19 6.79 -14.24
N THR A 36 -12.69 5.83 -15.00
CA THR A 36 -12.03 4.51 -15.16
C THR A 36 -10.63 4.62 -15.76
N SER A 37 -10.39 5.60 -16.63
CA SER A 37 -9.06 5.81 -17.21
C SER A 37 -8.05 6.39 -16.21
N ARG A 38 -8.49 7.10 -15.17
CA ARG A 38 -7.61 7.76 -14.19
C ARG A 38 -7.38 6.93 -12.94
N TYR A 39 -8.36 6.15 -12.51
CA TYR A 39 -8.25 5.36 -11.30
C TYR A 39 -7.53 4.03 -11.56
N THR A 40 -6.40 3.84 -10.88
CA THR A 40 -5.54 2.65 -10.95
C THR A 40 -6.34 1.35 -10.84
N ALA A 41 -7.34 1.29 -9.96
CA ALA A 41 -8.17 0.11 -9.72
C ALA A 41 -8.95 -0.39 -10.94
N PHE A 42 -9.22 0.41 -11.98
CA PHE A 42 -9.97 -0.08 -13.15
C PHE A 42 -9.09 -0.58 -14.30
N SER A 43 -7.77 -0.56 -14.14
CA SER A 43 -6.82 -1.04 -15.14
C SER A 43 -5.88 -2.06 -14.50
N PRO A 44 -5.83 -3.31 -15.02
CA PRO A 44 -4.95 -4.32 -14.46
C PRO A 44 -3.48 -3.92 -14.62
N GLU A 45 -3.12 -3.27 -15.73
CA GLU A 45 -1.76 -2.79 -15.99
C GLU A 45 -1.36 -1.69 -15.00
N LYS A 46 -2.22 -0.67 -14.79
CA LYS A 46 -1.92 0.39 -13.82
C LYS A 46 -1.83 -0.15 -12.41
N MET A 47 -2.70 -1.11 -12.05
CA MET A 47 -2.68 -1.76 -10.74
C MET A 47 -1.40 -2.56 -10.51
N ALA A 48 -0.96 -3.34 -11.51
CA ALA A 48 0.29 -4.06 -11.46
C ALA A 48 1.50 -3.12 -11.36
N VAL A 49 1.53 -2.06 -12.18
CA VAL A 49 2.59 -1.04 -12.13
C VAL A 49 2.61 -0.37 -10.76
N ALA A 50 1.48 0.07 -10.20
CA ALA A 50 1.44 0.72 -8.89
C ALA A 50 1.91 -0.20 -7.75
N TYR A 51 1.58 -1.49 -7.82
CA TYR A 51 2.05 -2.48 -6.86
C TYR A 51 3.58 -2.64 -6.92
N ILE A 52 4.14 -2.83 -8.12
CA ILE A 52 5.58 -3.02 -8.30
C ILE A 52 6.37 -1.72 -8.09
N ASP A 53 5.84 -0.57 -8.51
CA ASP A 53 6.50 0.74 -8.35
C ASP A 53 6.72 1.08 -6.89
N THR A 54 5.73 0.85 -6.02
CA THR A 54 5.90 1.07 -4.57
C THR A 54 7.09 0.26 -4.01
N ILE A 55 7.21 -1.00 -4.41
CA ILE A 55 8.29 -1.90 -3.97
C ILE A 55 9.62 -1.53 -4.63
N ALA A 56 9.65 -1.26 -5.93
CA ALA A 56 10.87 -0.99 -6.67
C ALA A 56 11.50 0.35 -6.30
N GLN A 57 10.69 1.36 -5.98
CA GLN A 57 11.18 2.71 -5.67
C GLN A 57 11.73 2.82 -4.24
N THR A 58 11.14 2.08 -3.28
CA THR A 58 11.41 2.29 -1.85
C THR A 58 11.49 1.01 -1.02
N GLY A 59 11.40 -0.17 -1.65
CA GLY A 59 11.29 -1.45 -0.92
C GLY A 59 9.98 -1.64 -0.15
N ASP A 60 9.02 -0.71 -0.27
CA ASP A 60 7.84 -0.63 0.57
C ASP A 60 6.73 -1.62 0.14
N GLY A 61 6.89 -2.86 0.60
CA GLY A 61 5.88 -3.89 0.42
C GLY A 61 4.62 -3.67 1.25
N TYR A 62 4.74 -2.98 2.40
CA TYR A 62 3.61 -2.66 3.28
C TYR A 62 2.56 -1.80 2.59
N ASN A 63 2.98 -0.70 1.96
CA ASN A 63 2.07 0.17 1.23
C ASN A 63 1.65 -0.45 -0.11
N ALA A 64 2.49 -1.29 -0.73
CA ALA A 64 2.09 -2.07 -1.90
C ALA A 64 0.89 -2.97 -1.61
N TYR A 65 0.77 -3.52 -0.39
CA TYR A 65 -0.36 -4.37 0.01
C TYR A 65 -1.74 -3.69 -0.02
N LYS A 66 -1.80 -2.35 -0.01
CA LYS A 66 -3.05 -1.59 -0.21
C LYS A 66 -3.71 -1.86 -1.57
N ASN A 67 -2.93 -2.36 -2.54
CA ASN A 67 -3.37 -2.71 -3.88
C ASN A 67 -3.80 -4.19 -4.03
N THR A 68 -3.80 -4.97 -2.95
CA THR A 68 -4.00 -6.43 -2.98
C THR A 68 -5.39 -6.87 -2.53
N LEU A 69 -5.67 -8.17 -2.65
CA LEU A 69 -6.91 -8.79 -2.18
C LEU A 69 -7.08 -8.80 -0.65
N LEU A 70 -6.01 -8.62 0.13
CA LEU A 70 -6.02 -8.83 1.59
C LEU A 70 -7.09 -7.98 2.29
N SER A 71 -7.24 -6.72 1.90
CA SER A 71 -8.18 -5.78 2.50
C SER A 71 -9.32 -5.38 1.56
N LYS A 72 -9.71 -6.24 0.63
CA LYS A 72 -10.75 -5.89 -0.37
C LYS A 72 -12.10 -5.48 0.25
N ASP A 73 -12.43 -5.99 1.44
CA ASP A 73 -13.72 -5.77 2.10
C ASP A 73 -13.64 -4.80 3.29
N MET A 74 -12.46 -4.27 3.63
CA MET A 74 -12.24 -3.40 4.81
C MET A 74 -11.05 -2.46 4.60
N LYS A 75 -10.77 -1.53 5.53
CA LYS A 75 -9.54 -0.75 5.44
C LYS A 75 -8.34 -1.65 5.72
N PHE A 76 -7.20 -1.40 5.06
CA PHE A 76 -6.00 -2.22 5.25
C PHE A 76 -5.51 -2.26 6.71
N GLY A 77 -5.53 -1.12 7.41
CA GLY A 77 -5.20 -1.11 8.85
C GLY A 77 -6.18 -1.93 9.69
N ASP A 78 -7.47 -1.97 9.34
CA ASP A 78 -8.45 -2.80 10.05
C ASP A 78 -8.22 -4.29 9.79
N TYR A 79 -7.81 -4.66 8.57
CA TYR A 79 -7.37 -6.02 8.25
C TYR A 79 -6.20 -6.45 9.14
N ILE A 80 -5.19 -5.59 9.30
CA ILE A 80 -4.02 -5.89 10.14
C ILE A 80 -4.42 -6.02 11.61
N ARG A 81 -5.25 -5.10 12.12
CA ARG A 81 -5.80 -5.19 13.47
C ARG A 81 -6.51 -6.51 13.69
N GLU A 82 -7.43 -6.84 12.79
CA GLU A 82 -8.28 -8.02 12.91
C GLU A 82 -7.49 -9.32 12.86
N ASN A 83 -6.46 -9.40 12.01
CA ASN A 83 -5.77 -10.65 11.71
C ASN A 83 -4.46 -10.85 12.47
N TYR A 84 -3.79 -9.79 12.91
CA TYR A 84 -2.44 -9.89 13.50
C TYR A 84 -2.30 -9.19 14.86
N ILE A 85 -2.91 -8.03 15.07
CA ILE A 85 -2.76 -7.27 16.34
C ILE A 85 -3.72 -7.79 17.42
N ASN A 86 -5.01 -7.88 17.12
CA ASN A 86 -6.04 -8.31 18.08
C ASN A 86 -5.78 -9.71 18.67
N PRO A 87 -5.30 -10.72 17.89
CA PRO A 87 -4.92 -12.02 18.45
C PRO A 87 -3.82 -11.94 19.52
N VAL A 88 -2.98 -10.91 19.49
CA VAL A 88 -1.91 -10.67 20.48
C VAL A 88 -2.46 -9.89 21.68
N ILE A 89 -3.32 -8.89 21.44
CA ILE A 89 -3.89 -8.06 22.51
C ILE A 89 -4.88 -8.86 23.38
N TYR A 90 -5.76 -9.66 22.77
CA TYR A 90 -6.91 -10.27 23.44
C TYR A 90 -6.80 -11.79 23.49
N GLU A 91 -6.82 -12.35 24.70
CA GLU A 91 -6.81 -13.79 24.90
C GLU A 91 -8.04 -14.45 24.26
N ASN A 92 -7.82 -15.56 23.53
CA ASN A 92 -8.86 -16.34 22.84
C ASN A 92 -9.60 -15.63 21.70
N TYR A 93 -9.17 -14.43 21.30
CA TYR A 93 -9.73 -13.74 20.14
C TYR A 93 -9.46 -14.52 18.84
N LYS A 94 -10.46 -14.54 17.95
CA LYS A 94 -10.31 -15.02 16.58
C LYS A 94 -10.63 -13.90 15.59
N PRO A 95 -9.97 -13.84 14.43
CA PRO A 95 -10.28 -12.86 13.39
C PRO A 95 -11.78 -12.81 13.08
N GLY A 96 -12.35 -11.61 13.14
CA GLY A 96 -13.78 -11.33 12.97
C GLY A 96 -14.61 -11.29 14.26
N ASP A 97 -14.04 -11.67 15.41
CA ASP A 97 -14.72 -11.54 16.69
C ASP A 97 -14.89 -10.07 17.12
N SER A 98 -15.93 -9.78 17.90
CA SER A 98 -16.09 -8.46 18.49
C SER A 98 -15.08 -8.26 19.64
N THR A 99 -14.32 -7.17 19.58
CA THR A 99 -13.43 -6.75 20.68
C THR A 99 -14.15 -5.96 21.78
N LYS A 100 -15.46 -5.71 21.63
CA LYS A 100 -16.21 -4.85 22.54
C LYS A 100 -16.30 -5.46 23.94
N GLY A 101 -15.70 -4.77 24.92
CA GLY A 101 -15.72 -5.17 26.32
C GLY A 101 -14.70 -6.25 26.67
N LEU A 102 -13.84 -6.64 25.71
CA LEU A 102 -12.68 -7.46 26.03
C LEU A 102 -11.65 -6.61 26.79
N LYS A 103 -10.94 -7.27 27.70
CA LYS A 103 -9.75 -6.73 28.36
C LYS A 103 -8.54 -7.44 27.77
N GLY A 104 -7.52 -6.67 27.41
CA GLY A 104 -6.32 -7.16 26.77
C GLY A 104 -5.10 -6.37 27.19
N LEU A 105 -4.01 -6.55 26.44
CA LEU A 105 -2.77 -5.80 26.65
C LEU A 105 -2.95 -4.28 26.50
N ASN A 106 -4.01 -3.82 25.83
CA ASN A 106 -4.33 -2.40 25.65
C ASN A 106 -5.18 -1.81 26.80
N ASP A 107 -5.35 -2.51 27.92
CA ASP A 107 -6.04 -1.96 29.10
C ASP A 107 -5.17 -0.86 29.74
N GLU A 108 -5.73 0.34 29.90
CA GLU A 108 -5.07 1.48 30.56
C GLU A 108 -4.49 1.13 31.93
N ALA A 109 -5.09 0.17 32.65
CA ALA A 109 -4.59 -0.30 33.94
C ALA A 109 -3.23 -1.01 33.86
N LEU A 110 -2.79 -1.40 32.66
CA LEU A 110 -1.48 -2.00 32.40
C LEU A 110 -0.40 -0.97 32.11
N LYS A 111 -0.74 0.32 31.90
CA LYS A 111 0.25 1.37 31.67
C LYS A 111 1.06 1.63 32.94
N GLY A 112 2.37 1.51 32.84
CA GLY A 112 3.32 1.92 33.86
C GLY A 112 3.61 3.43 33.81
N GLU A 113 4.36 3.91 34.80
CA GLU A 113 4.75 5.33 34.91
C GLU A 113 5.47 5.84 33.65
N LYS A 114 6.32 5.01 33.03
CA LYS A 114 7.02 5.34 31.79
C LYS A 114 6.06 5.54 30.62
N THR A 115 5.09 4.64 30.42
CA THR A 115 4.11 4.77 29.33
C THR A 115 3.25 6.02 29.51
N LEU A 116 2.82 6.33 30.75
CA LEU A 116 1.99 7.51 31.02
C LEU A 116 2.74 8.84 30.88
N GLY A 117 4.07 8.82 31.03
CA GLY A 117 4.92 10.00 31.02
C GLY A 117 5.80 10.13 29.78
N ASP A 118 5.66 9.26 28.78
CA ASP A 118 6.48 9.32 27.57
C ASP A 118 6.12 10.53 26.72
N ASP A 119 7.14 11.25 26.26
CA ASP A 119 7.03 12.42 25.37
C ASP A 119 7.35 12.07 23.91
N GLY A 120 7.45 10.77 23.61
CA GLY A 120 7.88 10.22 22.33
C GLY A 120 9.35 9.77 22.34
N THR A 121 10.12 10.05 23.40
CA THR A 121 11.52 9.62 23.49
C THR A 121 11.65 8.10 23.60
N LEU A 122 10.81 7.45 24.41
CA LEU A 122 10.85 5.98 24.55
C LEU A 122 10.24 5.29 23.32
N GLU A 123 9.22 5.88 22.72
CA GLU A 123 8.69 5.43 21.42
C GLU A 123 9.75 5.52 20.31
N GLY A 124 10.46 6.64 20.20
CA GLY A 124 11.61 6.79 19.28
C GLY A 124 12.69 5.73 19.52
N LYS A 125 13.01 5.46 20.79
CA LYS A 125 13.94 4.40 21.16
C LYS A 125 13.44 3.00 20.75
N LEU A 126 12.14 2.73 20.89
CA LEU A 126 11.53 1.47 20.47
C LEU A 126 11.64 1.28 18.95
N ILE A 127 11.41 2.33 18.17
CA ILE A 127 11.58 2.33 16.71
C ILE A 127 13.03 1.93 16.37
N ASP A 128 14.00 2.64 16.96
CA ASP A 128 15.42 2.41 16.71
C ASP A 128 15.87 0.98 17.09
N GLU A 129 15.41 0.45 18.23
CA GLU A 129 15.74 -0.91 18.67
C GLU A 129 15.08 -2.00 17.79
N MET A 130 13.95 -1.69 17.16
CA MET A 130 13.25 -2.61 16.27
C MET A 130 13.80 -2.63 14.83
N TYR A 131 14.46 -1.56 14.39
CA TYR A 131 14.91 -1.44 13.00
C TYR A 131 15.83 -2.58 12.53
N PRO A 132 16.87 -3.01 13.29
CA PRO A 132 17.73 -4.11 12.85
C PRO A 132 16.96 -5.42 12.65
N PHE A 133 15.98 -5.69 13.51
CA PHE A 133 15.12 -6.86 13.36
C PHE A 133 14.20 -6.74 12.14
N PHE A 134 13.63 -5.55 11.90
CA PHE A 134 12.83 -5.28 10.70
C PHE A 134 13.64 -5.54 9.42
N GLU A 135 14.85 -4.98 9.35
CA GLU A 135 15.73 -5.14 8.19
C GLU A 135 16.07 -6.62 7.96
N GLU A 136 16.47 -7.35 9.01
CA GLU A 136 16.73 -8.80 8.91
C GLU A 136 15.50 -9.57 8.45
N LEU A 137 14.33 -9.23 8.99
CA LEU A 137 13.06 -9.88 8.69
C LEU A 137 12.68 -9.70 7.22
N VAL A 138 12.78 -8.49 6.67
CA VAL A 138 12.51 -8.20 5.25
C VAL A 138 13.56 -8.87 4.36
N THR A 139 14.85 -8.72 4.69
CA THR A 139 15.94 -9.19 3.83
C THR A 139 16.11 -10.72 3.81
N SER A 140 15.71 -11.41 4.88
CA SER A 140 15.82 -12.88 5.00
C SER A 140 14.59 -13.62 4.48
N ASN A 141 13.46 -12.93 4.25
CA ASN A 141 12.18 -13.56 3.89
C ASN A 141 11.64 -13.09 2.54
N ASN A 142 12.54 -12.82 1.58
CA ASN A 142 12.17 -12.40 0.22
C ASN A 142 11.30 -11.14 0.20
N GLY A 143 11.60 -10.21 1.12
CA GLY A 143 10.82 -9.00 1.30
C GLY A 143 9.47 -9.28 1.93
N PHE A 144 8.43 -8.81 1.26
CA PHE A 144 7.09 -8.78 1.84
C PHE A 144 6.16 -9.90 1.37
N ASP A 145 6.58 -10.77 0.44
CA ASP A 145 5.73 -11.80 -0.19
C ASP A 145 4.94 -12.66 0.83
N ASN A 146 5.53 -12.94 1.99
CA ASN A 146 4.85 -13.58 3.11
C ASN A 146 4.46 -12.56 4.21
N CYS A 147 3.52 -11.67 3.91
CA CYS A 147 3.04 -10.67 4.87
C CYS A 147 2.61 -11.24 6.22
N GLY A 148 2.01 -12.44 6.24
CA GLY A 148 1.58 -13.09 7.47
C GLY A 148 2.75 -13.37 8.41
N LEU A 149 3.86 -13.85 7.86
CA LEU A 149 5.11 -14.04 8.62
C LEU A 149 5.67 -12.70 9.09
N ILE A 150 5.77 -11.71 8.19
CA ILE A 150 6.34 -10.38 8.53
C ILE A 150 5.57 -9.74 9.68
N PHE A 151 4.23 -9.65 9.58
CA PHE A 151 3.42 -9.03 10.63
C PHE A 151 3.47 -9.80 11.94
N THR A 152 3.35 -11.13 11.89
CA THR A 152 3.36 -11.95 13.11
C THR A 152 4.70 -11.84 13.84
N SER A 153 5.82 -12.06 13.12
CA SER A 153 7.16 -12.00 13.70
C SER A 153 7.52 -10.60 14.20
N TYR A 154 7.11 -9.55 13.48
CA TYR A 154 7.34 -8.18 13.93
C TYR A 154 6.55 -7.84 15.20
N ILE A 155 5.26 -8.17 15.27
CA ILE A 155 4.42 -7.88 16.45
C ILE A 155 4.95 -8.64 17.67
N GLU A 156 5.30 -9.92 17.52
CA GLU A 156 5.87 -10.72 18.61
C GLU A 156 7.13 -10.06 19.16
N LYS A 157 8.07 -9.67 18.30
CA LYS A 157 9.29 -8.99 18.71
C LYS A 157 9.02 -7.60 19.32
N LEU A 158 8.09 -6.85 18.75
CA LEU A 158 7.74 -5.51 19.22
C LEU A 158 7.19 -5.54 20.66
N VAL A 159 6.34 -6.52 20.99
CA VAL A 159 5.81 -6.68 22.35
C VAL A 159 6.93 -6.94 23.35
N GLU A 160 7.90 -7.79 23.01
CA GLU A 160 9.07 -8.06 23.86
C GLU A 160 9.90 -6.79 24.11
N VAL A 161 10.31 -6.10 23.04
CA VAL A 161 11.18 -4.92 23.14
C VAL A 161 10.46 -3.77 23.83
N ARG A 162 9.17 -3.57 23.56
CA ARG A 162 8.35 -2.58 24.27
C ARG A 162 8.34 -2.87 25.77
N GLN A 163 8.11 -4.12 26.17
CA GLN A 163 8.12 -4.49 27.58
C GLN A 163 9.49 -4.24 28.23
N GLU A 164 10.60 -4.47 27.51
CA GLU A 164 11.96 -4.18 28.01
C GLU A 164 12.20 -2.68 28.20
N ILE A 165 11.75 -1.83 27.28
CA ILE A 165 11.95 -0.37 27.33
C ILE A 165 11.03 0.29 28.38
N PHE A 166 9.74 0.00 28.30
CA PHE A 166 8.68 0.64 29.10
C PHE A 166 8.49 -0.03 30.46
N GLY A 167 8.90 -1.30 30.62
CA GLY A 167 8.81 -2.03 31.89
C GLY A 167 7.39 -2.41 32.30
N ASP A 168 6.41 -2.30 31.39
CA ASP A 168 5.02 -2.67 31.60
C ASP A 168 4.52 -3.59 30.48
N LYS A 169 3.33 -4.16 30.68
CA LYS A 169 2.70 -5.11 29.74
C LYS A 169 1.77 -4.45 28.75
N TYR A 170 1.67 -3.12 28.76
CA TYR A 170 0.74 -2.43 27.89
C TYR A 170 1.13 -2.66 26.42
N PHE A 171 0.17 -2.85 25.54
CA PHE A 171 0.40 -2.91 24.09
C PHE A 171 -0.90 -2.63 23.35
N ASP A 172 -0.86 -1.69 22.41
CA ASP A 172 -1.98 -1.32 21.56
C ASP A 172 -1.56 -1.27 20.09
N ASP A 173 -2.54 -0.99 19.23
CA ASP A 173 -2.31 -0.89 17.79
C ASP A 173 -1.52 0.35 17.39
N GLU A 174 -1.59 1.44 18.16
CA GLU A 174 -0.81 2.65 17.94
C GLU A 174 0.69 2.36 18.05
N ALA A 175 1.13 1.67 19.11
CA ALA A 175 2.52 1.26 19.26
C ALA A 175 3.01 0.40 18.06
N PHE A 176 2.16 -0.46 17.51
CA PHE A 176 2.49 -1.23 16.32
C PHE A 176 2.61 -0.35 15.07
N PHE A 177 1.57 0.44 14.74
CA PHE A 177 1.57 1.20 13.50
C PHE A 177 2.67 2.26 13.49
N THR A 178 2.88 2.98 14.60
CA THR A 178 3.97 3.95 14.69
C THR A 178 5.32 3.28 14.47
N ALA A 179 5.61 2.18 15.17
CA ALA A 179 6.90 1.51 15.06
C ALA A 179 7.13 0.88 13.68
N PHE A 180 6.12 0.18 13.17
CA PHE A 180 6.23 -0.53 11.89
C PHE A 180 6.34 0.45 10.72
N GLU A 181 5.50 1.49 10.67
CA GLU A 181 5.53 2.46 9.58
C GLU A 181 6.83 3.29 9.59
N ALA A 182 7.35 3.62 10.77
CA ALA A 182 8.66 4.25 10.89
C ALA A 182 9.79 3.35 10.37
N ASN A 183 9.77 2.06 10.69
CA ASN A 183 10.78 1.11 10.20
C ASN A 183 10.68 0.83 8.70
N VAL A 184 9.46 0.81 8.13
CA VAL A 184 9.25 0.77 6.68
C VAL A 184 9.86 2.01 6.02
N LEU A 185 9.65 3.20 6.59
CA LEU A 185 10.23 4.45 6.09
C LEU A 185 11.76 4.42 6.17
N THR A 186 12.33 4.09 7.32
CA THR A 186 13.78 4.00 7.52
C THR A 186 14.42 3.02 6.54
N TYR A 187 13.76 1.88 6.28
CA TYR A 187 14.23 0.93 5.30
C TYR A 187 14.20 1.50 3.88
N GLY A 188 13.12 2.19 3.48
CA GLY A 188 13.08 2.88 2.19
C GLY A 188 14.16 3.95 2.05
N GLU A 189 14.39 4.75 3.08
CA GLU A 189 15.47 5.74 3.13
C GLU A 189 16.86 5.09 3.03
N SER A 190 17.05 3.88 3.59
CA SER A 190 18.30 3.12 3.43
C SER A 190 18.57 2.70 1.98
N LEU A 191 17.51 2.54 1.18
CA LEU A 191 17.61 2.22 -0.25
C LEU A 191 17.79 3.48 -1.09
N THR A 192 17.01 4.52 -0.84
CA THR A 192 16.96 5.70 -1.70
C THR A 192 17.95 6.80 -1.35
N GLY A 193 18.39 6.83 -0.09
CA GLY A 193 19.04 7.99 0.51
C GLY A 193 18.01 8.99 1.04
N THR A 194 18.51 10.04 1.67
CA THR A 194 17.70 11.13 2.22
C THR A 194 18.22 12.49 1.75
N GLU A 195 17.36 13.50 1.81
CA GLU A 195 17.72 14.89 1.56
C GLU A 195 17.99 15.64 2.86
N ASP A 196 18.67 16.79 2.77
CA ASP A 196 18.83 17.70 3.89
C ASP A 196 17.46 18.28 4.30
N GLU A 197 17.12 18.21 5.58
CA GLU A 197 15.92 18.85 6.12
C GLU A 197 16.29 20.07 6.95
N TYR A 198 15.44 21.11 6.87
CA TYR A 198 15.61 22.36 7.59
C TYR A 198 14.33 22.73 8.31
N ASP A 199 14.45 23.16 9.57
CA ASP A 199 13.34 23.72 10.32
C ASP A 199 12.81 24.97 9.61
N SER A 200 11.54 24.93 9.21
CA SER A 200 10.92 25.99 8.40
C SER A 200 10.89 27.38 9.06
N ASN A 201 11.01 27.46 10.39
CA ASN A 201 10.93 28.71 11.14
C ASN A 201 12.31 29.33 11.40
N THR A 202 13.31 28.49 11.67
CA THR A 202 14.65 28.88 12.09
C THR A 202 15.69 28.76 10.98
N GLY A 203 15.40 27.97 9.94
CA GLY A 203 16.34 27.64 8.86
C GLY A 203 17.51 26.77 9.30
N VAL A 204 17.47 26.24 10.53
CA VAL A 204 18.49 25.34 11.06
C VAL A 204 18.29 23.96 10.45
N GLN A 205 19.38 23.35 9.99
CA GLN A 205 19.37 22.00 9.47
C GLN A 205 19.01 21.00 10.58
N THR A 206 17.99 20.18 10.35
CA THR A 206 17.47 19.18 11.29
C THR A 206 17.85 17.76 10.90
N LYS A 207 18.11 17.51 9.61
CA LYS A 207 18.56 16.21 9.08
C LYS A 207 19.64 16.44 8.03
N PHE A 208 20.71 15.63 8.08
CA PHE A 208 21.71 15.59 7.02
C PHE A 208 21.33 14.53 6.00
N ALA A 209 21.51 14.84 4.73
CA ALA A 209 21.36 13.90 3.64
C ALA A 209 22.24 12.66 3.85
N SER A 210 21.71 11.53 3.39
CA SER A 210 22.40 10.24 3.40
C SER A 210 22.40 9.63 2.00
N THR A 211 23.43 8.83 1.72
CA THR A 211 23.50 8.02 0.50
C THR A 211 22.81 6.69 0.74
N GLY A 212 21.87 6.32 -0.12
CA GLY A 212 21.20 5.01 -0.10
C GLY A 212 21.82 3.99 -1.05
N ALA A 213 21.44 2.72 -0.88
CA ALA A 213 21.95 1.60 -1.68
C ALA A 213 21.77 1.79 -3.21
N TYR A 214 20.66 2.39 -3.65
CA TYR A 214 20.44 2.69 -5.07
C TYR A 214 21.42 3.72 -5.60
N GLN A 215 21.74 4.76 -4.83
CA GLN A 215 22.72 5.78 -5.22
C GLN A 215 24.13 5.18 -5.30
N GLU A 216 24.49 4.33 -4.32
CA GLU A 216 25.79 3.63 -4.34
C GLU A 216 25.93 2.72 -5.58
N LYS A 217 24.85 2.02 -5.95
CA LYS A 217 24.87 1.05 -7.05
C LYS A 217 24.75 1.69 -8.44
N PHE A 218 23.87 2.69 -8.58
CA PHE A 218 23.46 3.24 -9.87
C PHE A 218 23.89 4.69 -10.12
N GLY A 219 24.50 5.33 -9.12
CA GLY A 219 24.90 6.74 -9.11
C GLY A 219 23.81 7.67 -8.57
N ASP A 220 24.21 8.90 -8.21
CA ASP A 220 23.35 9.88 -7.52
C ASP A 220 22.10 10.27 -8.31
N ASP A 221 22.17 10.27 -9.65
CA ASP A 221 21.08 10.66 -10.56
C ASP A 221 20.26 9.46 -11.08
N TYR A 222 20.24 8.34 -10.33
CA TYR A 222 19.49 7.16 -10.76
C TYR A 222 17.98 7.44 -10.90
N LYS A 223 17.35 6.76 -11.86
CA LYS A 223 15.91 6.80 -12.07
C LYS A 223 15.37 5.39 -12.24
N ILE A 224 14.44 5.01 -11.37
CA ILE A 224 13.67 3.78 -11.48
C ILE A 224 12.38 4.05 -12.26
N GLU A 225 12.11 3.23 -13.26
CA GLU A 225 10.88 3.27 -14.05
C GLU A 225 10.25 1.88 -14.09
N VAL A 226 9.00 1.77 -13.66
CA VAL A 226 8.22 0.53 -13.73
C VAL A 226 7.24 0.61 -14.89
N VAL A 227 7.35 -0.34 -15.83
CA VAL A 227 6.54 -0.36 -17.05
C VAL A 227 5.93 -1.72 -17.28
N SER A 228 4.69 -1.75 -17.78
CA SER A 228 4.07 -2.99 -18.24
C SER A 228 4.59 -3.35 -19.64
N ASN A 229 5.11 -4.57 -19.79
CA ASN A 229 5.49 -5.14 -21.08
C ASN A 229 4.34 -5.84 -21.82
N GLY A 230 3.13 -5.65 -21.30
CA GLY A 230 1.90 -6.11 -21.91
C GLY A 230 1.18 -7.14 -21.07
N PHE A 231 -0.09 -7.25 -21.42
CA PHE A 231 -1.07 -8.08 -20.78
C PHE A 231 -1.09 -9.48 -21.42
N LYS A 232 -0.99 -10.52 -20.58
CA LYS A 232 -1.44 -11.86 -20.96
C LYS A 232 -2.80 -12.07 -20.29
N GLU A 233 -3.85 -12.12 -21.10
CA GLU A 233 -5.18 -12.50 -20.66
C GLU A 233 -5.06 -13.87 -19.98
N GLY A 234 -5.51 -13.97 -18.72
CA GLY A 234 -5.46 -15.22 -17.97
C GLY A 234 -6.24 -16.27 -18.74
N SER A 235 -5.56 -17.30 -19.24
CA SER A 235 -6.18 -18.32 -20.07
C SER A 235 -7.42 -18.88 -19.36
N ALA A 236 -8.61 -18.60 -19.92
CA ALA A 236 -9.94 -19.10 -19.55
C ALA A 236 -10.75 -18.39 -18.43
N ASP A 237 -10.27 -17.33 -17.75
CA ASP A 237 -11.06 -16.62 -16.72
C ASP A 237 -11.02 -15.09 -16.91
N GLU A 238 -12.16 -14.49 -17.29
CA GLU A 238 -12.30 -13.05 -17.50
C GLU A 238 -12.06 -12.19 -16.24
N ASN A 239 -11.99 -12.83 -15.06
CA ASN A 239 -11.72 -12.19 -13.79
C ASN A 239 -10.27 -12.35 -13.32
N LYS A 240 -9.38 -12.93 -14.13
CA LYS A 240 -7.96 -13.04 -13.82
C LYS A 240 -7.08 -12.46 -14.92
N ALA A 241 -5.99 -11.85 -14.51
CA ALA A 241 -5.01 -11.26 -15.41
C ALA A 241 -3.60 -11.56 -14.93
N VAL A 242 -2.67 -11.70 -15.86
CA VAL A 242 -1.24 -11.66 -15.56
C VAL A 242 -0.62 -10.53 -16.38
N VAL A 243 -0.07 -9.54 -15.70
CA VAL A 243 0.65 -8.43 -16.32
C VAL A 243 2.14 -8.64 -16.08
N ASN A 244 2.92 -8.66 -17.16
CA ASN A 244 4.37 -8.75 -17.03
C ASN A 244 4.93 -7.33 -16.89
N ILE A 245 5.75 -7.13 -15.86
CA ILE A 245 6.34 -5.85 -15.51
C ILE A 245 7.84 -5.88 -15.77
N ASN A 246 8.37 -4.78 -16.29
CA ASN A 246 9.79 -4.51 -16.32
C ASN A 246 10.11 -3.40 -15.32
N VAL A 247 11.22 -3.56 -14.61
CA VAL A 247 11.83 -2.50 -13.79
C VAL A 247 13.09 -2.05 -14.50
N LEU A 248 13.12 -0.77 -14.84
CA LEU A 248 14.23 -0.14 -15.53
C LEU A 248 14.96 0.79 -14.57
N VAL A 249 16.29 0.77 -14.61
CA VAL A 249 17.13 1.77 -13.98
C VAL A 249 17.88 2.52 -15.07
N ASN A 250 17.72 3.84 -15.11
CA ASN A 250 18.32 4.71 -16.14
C ASN A 250 18.01 4.24 -17.57
N GLY A 251 16.79 3.74 -17.80
CA GLY A 251 16.32 3.23 -19.09
C GLY A 251 16.84 1.84 -19.48
N LYS A 252 17.58 1.14 -18.61
CA LYS A 252 18.02 -0.24 -18.81
C LYS A 252 17.20 -1.17 -17.93
N ALA A 253 16.73 -2.29 -18.47
CA ALA A 253 15.97 -3.26 -17.68
C ALA A 253 16.91 -3.98 -16.70
N GLU A 254 16.60 -3.87 -15.41
CA GLU A 254 17.24 -4.65 -14.34
C GLU A 254 16.43 -5.90 -14.00
N ILE A 255 15.10 -5.80 -14.10
CA ILE A 255 14.18 -6.93 -13.97
C ILE A 255 13.27 -6.95 -15.19
N GLU A 256 13.15 -8.12 -15.82
CA GLU A 256 12.36 -8.32 -17.03
C GLU A 256 11.26 -9.35 -16.82
N ASN A 257 10.07 -9.01 -17.30
CA ASN A 257 8.90 -9.89 -17.34
C ASN A 257 8.47 -10.46 -15.98
N LEU A 258 8.59 -9.67 -14.91
CA LEU A 258 8.09 -10.01 -13.59
C LEU A 258 6.56 -10.19 -13.65
N PRO A 259 6.03 -11.41 -13.43
CA PRO A 259 4.60 -11.65 -13.58
C PRO A 259 3.83 -11.17 -12.35
N VAL A 260 2.87 -10.28 -12.55
CA VAL A 260 1.93 -9.84 -11.51
C VAL A 260 0.56 -10.42 -11.79
N THR A 261 0.09 -11.27 -10.88
CA THR A 261 -1.24 -11.87 -10.96
C THR A 261 -2.27 -10.92 -10.36
N LEU A 262 -3.37 -10.67 -11.08
CA LEU A 262 -4.47 -9.84 -10.62
C LEU A 262 -5.80 -10.57 -10.71
N VAL A 263 -6.69 -10.23 -9.79
CA VAL A 263 -8.07 -10.71 -9.73
C VAL A 263 -9.02 -9.52 -9.79
N LYS A 264 -10.08 -9.67 -10.57
CA LYS A 264 -11.13 -8.68 -10.70
C LYS A 264 -12.28 -8.98 -9.75
N ILE A 265 -12.66 -7.98 -8.96
CA ILE A 265 -13.83 -8.04 -8.07
C ILE A 265 -14.73 -6.86 -8.38
N GLY A 266 -15.94 -7.17 -8.87
CA GLY A 266 -16.82 -6.18 -9.45
C GLY A 266 -16.18 -5.50 -10.66
N ARG A 267 -15.79 -4.23 -10.51
CA ARG A 267 -15.13 -3.45 -11.58
C ARG A 267 -13.67 -3.17 -11.30
N SER A 268 -13.18 -3.51 -10.11
CA SER A 268 -11.83 -3.18 -9.66
C SER A 268 -10.92 -4.40 -9.78
N TRP A 269 -9.67 -4.15 -10.13
CA TRP A 269 -8.58 -5.10 -10.11
C TRP A 269 -7.80 -4.97 -8.80
N TYR A 270 -7.35 -6.11 -8.31
CA TYR A 270 -6.54 -6.24 -7.12
C TYR A 270 -5.40 -7.20 -7.43
N VAL A 271 -4.22 -6.96 -6.87
CA VAL A 271 -3.12 -7.91 -6.96
C VAL A 271 -3.41 -9.12 -6.07
N ASP A 272 -3.26 -10.32 -6.63
CA ASP A 272 -3.22 -11.56 -5.87
C ASP A 272 -1.78 -11.78 -5.41
N SER A 273 -1.44 -11.16 -4.28
CA SER A 273 -0.10 -11.21 -3.71
C SER A 273 0.34 -12.62 -3.31
N THR A 274 -0.59 -13.58 -3.18
CA THR A 274 -0.24 -14.98 -2.88
C THR A 274 0.28 -15.74 -4.11
N ALA A 275 0.08 -15.15 -5.30
CA ALA A 275 0.50 -15.68 -6.59
C ALA A 275 1.54 -14.77 -7.28
N CYS A 276 2.13 -13.84 -6.53
CA CYS A 276 3.23 -12.98 -6.97
C CYS A 276 4.49 -13.36 -6.20
N ASP A 277 5.63 -13.32 -6.89
CA ASP A 277 6.96 -13.44 -6.30
C ASP A 277 7.66 -12.10 -6.56
N THR A 278 7.91 -11.33 -5.52
CA THR A 278 8.59 -10.03 -5.59
C THR A 278 10.02 -10.09 -5.05
N SER A 279 10.52 -11.28 -4.72
CA SER A 279 11.84 -11.49 -4.13
C SER A 279 12.98 -10.83 -4.91
N GLU A 280 12.91 -10.84 -6.24
CA GLU A 280 13.92 -10.21 -7.12
C GLU A 280 14.02 -8.69 -6.91
N LEU A 281 12.91 -8.01 -6.55
CA LEU A 281 12.90 -6.57 -6.23
C LEU A 281 13.69 -6.25 -4.97
N TYR A 282 13.75 -7.19 -4.03
CA TYR A 282 14.52 -7.07 -2.80
C TYR A 282 15.98 -7.53 -2.95
N GLY A 283 16.32 -8.11 -4.09
CA GLY A 283 17.66 -8.60 -4.41
C GLY A 283 18.51 -7.60 -5.20
N PHE A 284 17.90 -6.80 -6.08
CA PHE A 284 18.67 -6.09 -7.10
C PHE A 284 19.39 -4.81 -6.63
N TYR A 285 19.26 -4.41 -5.36
CA TYR A 285 20.14 -3.38 -4.76
C TYR A 285 21.35 -3.98 -4.03
N LYS A 286 21.36 -5.30 -3.79
CA LYS A 286 22.53 -6.04 -3.28
C LYS A 286 23.52 -6.30 -4.42
#